data_AF-A0A062VHI3-F1
#
_entry.id   AF-A0A062VHI3-F1
#
_cell.length_a   1.000
_cell.length_b   1.000
_cell.length_c   1.000
_cell.angle_alpha   90.00
_cell.angle_beta   90.00
_cell.angle_gamma   90.00
#
_symmetry.space_group_name_H-M   'P 1'
#
loop_
_entity.id
_entity.type
_entity.pdbx_description
1 polymer ?
#
loop_
_entity_poly.entity_id
_entity_poly.type
_entity_poly.pdbx_seq_one_letter_code
_entity_poly.pdbx_strand_id
1 'polypeptide(L)'
;LISGRITDEHFDDARKYLELRSPSSGLMSFLLFRSEDILLSWLTQMLENDLYLFDGKQTVVKVDKAALRHRWYVDLNSAVVAGEEYAIDEYSDELSKKFNFCEAITQEQIDHYNEQIAGTHNDEAWSKLQSEMLSRFGFTRPPLFMNAITFEIDTVLYDFVLSKDIDNPFDFDVCEHAKNLAQYQGWFVVTPEPQVTRNWDSYWAGIAQRELRKDDAALGRTSNDLGKVGRPRKQEDVAAIYGKLFPNGHGTLSYKEILKQIEQTTGLSASVDTLKRAILQSE
;
A
#
# COMPACT_ATOMS: atom_id res chain seq x y z
N LEU A 1 19.49 1.96 -5.59
CA LEU A 1 18.49 1.08 -4.94
C LEU A 1 17.49 1.95 -4.22
N ILE A 2 16.21 1.83 -4.55
CA ILE A 2 15.15 2.72 -4.03
C ILE A 2 14.85 2.45 -2.56
N SER A 3 15.14 1.22 -2.09
CA SER A 3 15.17 0.87 -0.67
C SER A 3 16.07 1.80 0.15
N GLY A 4 17.20 2.28 -0.41
CA GLY A 4 18.09 3.23 0.26
C GLY A 4 17.55 4.65 0.42
N ARG A 5 16.35 4.94 -0.12
CA ARG A 5 15.65 6.22 0.07
C ARG A 5 14.51 6.10 1.09
N ILE A 6 14.22 4.90 1.59
CA ILE A 6 13.25 4.71 2.66
C ILE A 6 13.87 5.24 3.96
N THR A 7 13.15 6.14 4.64
CA THR A 7 13.56 6.78 5.89
C THR A 7 12.71 6.27 7.05
N ASP A 8 13.15 6.56 8.27
CA ASP A 8 12.37 6.26 9.48
C ASP A 8 10.98 6.90 9.47
N GLU A 9 10.83 8.08 8.84
CA GLU A 9 9.53 8.74 8.68
C GLU A 9 8.54 7.90 7.86
N HIS A 10 9.01 7.21 6.81
CA HIS A 10 8.13 6.32 6.03
C HIS A 10 7.72 5.10 6.85
N PHE A 11 8.63 4.55 7.66
CA PHE A 11 8.30 3.46 8.59
C PHE A 11 7.27 3.91 9.63
N ASP A 12 7.40 5.12 10.16
CA ASP A 12 6.42 5.69 11.08
C ASP A 12 5.05 5.90 10.40
N ASP A 13 5.01 6.31 9.14
CA ASP A 13 3.76 6.44 8.39
C ASP A 13 3.10 5.08 8.09
N ALA A 14 3.89 4.05 7.74
CA ALA A 14 3.40 2.69 7.61
C ALA A 14 2.86 2.14 8.94
N ARG A 15 3.55 2.44 10.05
CA ARG A 15 3.09 2.07 11.40
C ARG A 15 1.77 2.75 11.75
N LYS A 16 1.66 4.07 11.55
CA LYS A 16 0.41 4.82 11.72
C LYS A 16 -0.72 4.26 10.85
N TYR A 17 -0.42 3.86 9.60
CA TYR A 17 -1.42 3.22 8.74
C TYR A 17 -1.96 1.92 9.35
N LEU A 18 -1.08 1.06 9.88
CA LEU A 18 -1.49 -0.18 10.55
C LEU A 18 -2.32 0.10 11.80
N GLU A 19 -1.89 1.05 12.64
CA GLU A 19 -2.61 1.51 13.84
C GLU A 19 -4.00 2.05 13.49
N LEU A 20 -4.10 2.91 12.47
CA LEU A 20 -5.36 3.54 12.04
C LEU A 20 -6.31 2.55 11.34
N ARG A 21 -5.78 1.55 10.65
CA ARG A 21 -6.59 0.49 10.02
C ARG A 21 -7.12 -0.50 11.06
N SER A 22 -6.42 -0.64 12.19
CA SER A 22 -6.80 -1.58 13.25
C SER A 22 -6.77 -1.01 14.67
N PRO A 23 -7.52 0.07 14.97
CA PRO A 23 -7.67 0.54 16.34
C PRO A 23 -8.48 -0.45 17.20
N SER A 24 -9.18 -1.41 16.58
CA SER A 24 -10.00 -2.42 17.26
C SER A 24 -10.15 -3.77 16.51
N SER A 25 -9.62 -3.91 15.29
CA SER A 25 -9.54 -5.21 14.61
C SER A 25 -8.37 -5.99 15.20
N GLY A 26 -8.69 -7.11 15.86
CA GLY A 26 -7.73 -7.90 16.64
C GLY A 26 -6.53 -8.40 15.84
N LEU A 27 -5.51 -8.84 16.59
CA LEU A 27 -4.29 -9.62 16.28
C LEU A 27 -3.99 -9.85 14.82
N MET A 28 -4.95 -10.49 14.16
CA MET A 28 -4.95 -10.87 12.77
C MET A 28 -4.47 -9.79 11.82
N SER A 29 -4.92 -8.56 11.97
CA SER A 29 -4.46 -7.48 11.09
C SER A 29 -2.98 -7.11 11.31
N PHE A 30 -2.46 -7.28 12.52
CA PHE A 30 -1.06 -7.02 12.87
C PHE A 30 -0.15 -8.20 12.56
N LEU A 31 -0.64 -9.44 12.68
CA LEU A 31 0.11 -10.64 12.32
C LEU A 31 0.28 -10.77 10.80
N LEU A 32 -0.72 -10.33 10.04
CA LEU A 32 -0.73 -10.49 8.58
C LEU A 32 0.04 -9.38 7.83
N PHE A 33 0.33 -8.24 8.46
CA PHE A 33 0.94 -7.10 7.78
C PHE A 33 1.95 -6.37 8.67
N ARG A 34 3.20 -6.25 8.19
CA ARG A 34 4.25 -5.41 8.79
C ARG A 34 4.44 -4.12 8.04
N SER A 35 5.12 -3.17 8.68
CA SER A 35 5.49 -1.89 8.07
C SER A 35 6.23 -2.10 6.75
N GLU A 36 7.12 -3.08 6.67
CA GLU A 36 7.87 -3.47 5.49
C GLU A 36 6.96 -3.95 4.35
N ASP A 37 5.98 -4.80 4.66
CA ASP A 37 5.00 -5.28 3.68
C ASP A 37 4.18 -4.10 3.12
N ILE A 38 3.79 -3.16 4.00
CA ILE A 38 3.08 -1.93 3.63
C ILE A 38 3.96 -1.01 2.77
N LEU A 39 5.21 -0.78 3.17
CA LEU A 39 6.15 0.05 2.43
C LEU A 39 6.44 -0.50 1.05
N LEU A 40 6.67 -1.81 0.94
CA LEU A 40 6.83 -2.48 -0.35
C LEU A 40 5.55 -2.37 -1.18
N SER A 41 4.38 -2.50 -0.55
CA SER A 41 3.08 -2.25 -1.19
C SER A 41 3.00 -0.87 -1.84
N TRP A 42 3.23 0.18 -1.06
CA TRP A 42 3.17 1.56 -1.53
C TRP A 42 4.25 1.87 -2.54
N LEU A 43 5.48 1.39 -2.33
CA LEU A 43 6.58 1.61 -3.26
C LEU A 43 6.25 1.08 -4.66
N THR A 44 5.80 -0.16 -4.76
CA THR A 44 5.43 -0.72 -6.07
C THR A 44 4.20 -0.04 -6.67
N GLN A 45 3.25 0.44 -5.85
CA GLN A 45 2.10 1.22 -6.35
C GLN A 45 2.57 2.56 -6.95
N MET A 46 3.49 3.26 -6.28
CA MET A 46 4.10 4.49 -6.80
C MET A 46 4.77 4.25 -8.16
N LEU A 47 5.40 3.10 -8.31
CA LEU A 47 6.22 2.78 -9.48
C LEU A 47 5.46 2.01 -10.57
N GLU A 48 4.18 1.66 -10.39
CA GLU A 48 3.50 0.63 -11.21
C GLU A 48 3.59 0.84 -12.73
N ASN A 49 3.72 2.09 -13.20
CA ASN A 49 3.76 2.44 -14.62
C ASN A 49 5.19 2.58 -15.18
N ASP A 50 6.19 2.56 -14.31
CA ASP A 50 7.60 2.88 -14.58
C ASP A 50 8.55 1.78 -14.10
N LEU A 51 8.08 0.53 -14.03
CA LEU A 51 8.90 -0.64 -13.72
C LEU A 51 9.46 -1.30 -14.98
N TYR A 52 10.73 -1.64 -14.90
CA TYR A 52 11.52 -2.28 -15.96
C TYR A 52 12.34 -3.43 -15.37
N LEU A 53 12.69 -4.41 -16.20
CA LEU A 53 13.72 -5.40 -15.89
C LEU A 53 15.03 -4.97 -16.51
N PHE A 54 16.11 -5.11 -15.76
CA PHE A 54 17.47 -4.81 -16.18
C PHE A 54 18.39 -6.01 -15.97
N ASP A 55 19.12 -6.40 -17.00
CA ASP A 55 20.00 -7.57 -17.00
C ASP A 55 21.36 -7.36 -16.32
N GLY A 56 21.58 -6.19 -15.70
CA GLY A 56 22.87 -5.82 -15.11
C GLY A 56 23.91 -5.32 -16.13
N LYS A 57 23.59 -5.32 -17.42
CA LYS A 57 24.49 -4.92 -18.50
C LYS A 57 23.93 -3.72 -19.27
N GLN A 58 23.02 -3.96 -20.21
CA GLN A 58 22.48 -2.92 -21.11
C GLN A 58 21.04 -3.18 -21.50
N THR A 59 20.51 -4.38 -21.28
CA THR A 59 19.17 -4.73 -21.74
C THR A 59 18.16 -4.24 -20.72
N VAL A 60 17.20 -3.45 -21.17
CA VAL A 60 16.08 -2.96 -20.36
C VAL A 60 14.78 -3.36 -21.04
N VAL A 61 13.91 -4.05 -20.31
CA VAL A 61 12.61 -4.49 -20.79
C VAL A 61 11.53 -3.86 -19.94
N LYS A 62 10.53 -3.23 -20.56
CA LYS A 62 9.39 -2.69 -19.82
C LYS A 62 8.53 -3.83 -19.30
N VAL A 63 8.18 -3.79 -18.02
CA VAL A 63 7.32 -4.80 -17.41
C VAL A 63 5.86 -4.43 -17.62
N ASP A 64 5.02 -5.39 -17.99
CA ASP A 64 3.57 -5.20 -17.92
C ASP A 64 3.17 -5.11 -16.44
N LYS A 65 2.51 -4.02 -16.06
CA LYS A 65 1.98 -3.82 -14.72
C LYS A 65 1.12 -5.00 -14.24
N ALA A 66 0.45 -5.71 -15.15
CA ALA A 66 -0.35 -6.89 -14.79
C ALA A 66 0.51 -7.99 -14.17
N ALA A 67 1.74 -8.20 -14.66
CA ALA A 67 2.68 -9.20 -14.16
C ALA A 67 3.16 -8.92 -12.72
N LEU A 68 2.99 -7.68 -12.23
CA LEU A 68 3.39 -7.26 -10.89
C LEU A 68 2.20 -6.88 -9.99
N ARG A 69 0.96 -6.92 -10.50
CA ARG A 69 -0.26 -6.55 -9.76
C ARG A 69 -0.73 -7.63 -8.80
N HIS A 70 -0.56 -8.89 -9.18
CA HIS A 70 -0.75 -10.04 -8.30
C HIS A 70 0.61 -10.41 -7.74
N ARG A 71 0.99 -9.67 -6.70
CA ARG A 71 2.22 -9.97 -5.99
C ARG A 71 1.99 -11.28 -5.26
N TRP A 72 2.50 -12.33 -5.86
CA TRP A 72 2.54 -13.64 -5.27
C TRP A 72 3.46 -13.53 -4.07
N TYR A 73 2.85 -13.58 -2.88
CA TYR A 73 3.54 -13.49 -1.61
C TYR A 73 3.40 -14.83 -0.91
N VAL A 74 4.45 -15.27 -0.23
CA VAL A 74 4.31 -16.35 0.74
C VAL A 74 3.82 -15.74 2.03
N ASP A 75 2.63 -16.12 2.48
CA ASP A 75 2.12 -15.65 3.77
C ASP A 75 2.61 -16.59 4.87
N LEU A 76 3.67 -16.16 5.57
CA LEU A 76 4.34 -16.96 6.60
C LEU A 76 3.44 -17.26 7.81
N ASN A 77 2.38 -16.46 8.01
CA ASN A 77 1.49 -16.57 9.17
C ASN A 77 0.13 -17.18 8.83
N SER A 78 -0.25 -17.24 7.54
CA SER A 78 -1.57 -17.71 7.11
C SER A 78 -1.93 -19.10 7.60
N ALA A 79 -1.02 -20.08 7.49
CA ALA A 79 -1.27 -21.46 7.89
C ALA A 79 -1.41 -21.59 9.43
N VAL A 80 -0.55 -20.90 10.20
CA VAL A 80 -0.63 -20.89 11.67
C VAL A 80 -1.95 -20.28 12.14
N VAL A 81 -2.33 -19.15 11.54
CA VAL A 81 -3.59 -18.44 11.80
C VAL A 81 -4.80 -19.30 11.46
N ALA A 82 -4.75 -20.01 10.33
CA ALA A 82 -5.84 -20.84 9.84
C ALA A 82 -5.94 -22.18 10.61
N GLY A 83 -4.98 -22.47 11.48
CA GLY A 83 -4.88 -23.74 12.19
C GLY A 83 -4.60 -24.92 11.25
N GLU A 84 -3.94 -24.66 10.13
CA GLU A 84 -3.62 -25.66 9.12
C GLU A 84 -2.33 -26.41 9.50
N GLU A 85 -2.36 -27.75 9.43
CA GLU A 85 -1.22 -28.63 9.76
C GLU A 85 -0.05 -28.53 8.76
N TYR A 86 -0.20 -27.79 7.65
CA TYR A 86 0.80 -27.66 6.59
C TYR A 86 1.62 -26.36 6.68
N ALA A 87 1.66 -25.72 7.84
CA ALA A 87 2.55 -24.58 8.06
C ALA A 87 3.99 -24.98 7.73
N ILE A 88 4.68 -24.16 6.95
CA ILE A 88 6.12 -24.34 6.76
C ILE A 88 6.76 -23.94 8.09
N ASP A 89 6.98 -24.93 8.95
CA ASP A 89 7.41 -24.72 10.34
C ASP A 89 8.79 -24.04 10.42
N GLU A 90 9.66 -24.30 9.43
CA GLU A 90 11.00 -23.73 9.38
C GLU A 90 11.46 -23.40 7.95
N TYR A 91 11.92 -22.16 7.79
CA TYR A 91 12.69 -21.70 6.63
C TYR A 91 14.17 -21.76 6.98
N SER A 92 15.01 -22.12 6.01
CA SER A 92 16.46 -22.09 6.25
C SER A 92 16.93 -20.64 6.50
N ASP A 93 17.93 -20.47 7.37
CA ASP A 93 18.58 -19.18 7.62
C ASP A 93 18.99 -18.45 6.32
N GLU A 94 19.41 -19.21 5.32
CA GLU A 94 19.81 -18.68 4.02
C GLU A 94 18.62 -18.05 3.28
N LEU A 95 17.48 -18.74 3.23
CA LEU A 95 16.25 -18.20 2.63
C LEU A 95 15.76 -16.98 3.40
N SER A 96 15.71 -17.08 4.72
CA SER A 96 15.27 -16.00 5.61
C SER A 96 16.11 -14.75 5.45
N LYS A 97 17.43 -14.88 5.36
CA LYS A 97 18.33 -13.73 5.11
C LYS A 97 18.17 -13.18 3.69
N LYS A 98 18.08 -14.06 2.70
CA LYS A 98 18.01 -13.67 1.29
C LYS A 98 16.76 -12.86 0.97
N PHE A 99 15.61 -13.27 1.50
CA PHE A 99 14.32 -12.62 1.27
C PHE A 99 13.86 -11.74 2.44
N ASN A 100 14.68 -11.61 3.48
CA ASN A 100 14.47 -10.78 4.66
C ASN A 100 13.15 -11.10 5.41
N PHE A 101 12.90 -12.38 5.68
CA PHE A 101 11.74 -12.82 6.44
C PHE A 101 11.82 -12.32 7.88
N CYS A 102 10.66 -12.00 8.46
CA CYS A 102 10.52 -12.07 9.89
C CYS A 102 10.18 -13.51 10.32
N GLU A 103 10.47 -13.86 11.57
CA GLU A 103 9.98 -15.11 12.14
C GLU A 103 8.45 -15.18 12.07
N ALA A 104 7.92 -16.34 11.70
CA ALA A 104 6.50 -16.61 11.77
C ALA A 104 6.04 -16.50 13.23
N ILE A 105 4.81 -16.04 13.44
CA ILE A 105 4.23 -15.99 14.78
C ILE A 105 3.90 -17.41 15.22
N THR A 106 4.26 -17.75 16.46
CA THR A 106 3.98 -19.06 17.04
C THR A 106 2.59 -19.11 17.68
N GLN A 107 2.04 -20.31 17.82
CA GLN A 107 0.78 -20.51 18.54
C GLN A 107 0.87 -20.02 20.00
N GLU A 108 2.02 -20.21 20.66
CA GLU A 108 2.26 -19.70 22.01
C GLU A 108 2.16 -18.17 22.08
N GLN A 109 2.68 -17.46 21.08
CA GLN A 109 2.57 -16.01 20.99
C GLN A 109 1.12 -15.56 20.77
N ILE A 110 0.34 -16.31 19.99
CA ILE A 110 -1.09 -16.10 19.78
C ILE A 110 -1.87 -16.32 21.08
N ASP A 111 -1.61 -17.41 21.78
CA ASP A 111 -2.28 -17.79 23.02
C ASP A 111 -1.97 -16.79 24.14
N HIS A 112 -0.69 -16.46 24.32
CA HIS A 112 -0.25 -15.42 25.26
C HIS A 112 -0.97 -14.10 25.02
N TYR A 113 -1.09 -13.69 23.75
CA TYR A 113 -1.82 -12.49 23.37
C TYR A 113 -3.32 -12.59 23.70
N ASN A 114 -3.95 -13.73 23.39
CA ASN A 114 -5.38 -13.94 23.63
C ASN A 114 -5.71 -13.88 25.13
N GLU A 115 -4.83 -14.42 25.98
CA GLU A 115 -4.94 -14.33 27.43
C GLU A 115 -4.87 -12.89 27.95
N GLN A 116 -3.95 -12.07 27.42
CA GLN A 116 -3.83 -10.65 27.79
C GLN A 116 -5.10 -9.86 27.46
N ILE A 117 -5.74 -10.14 26.32
CA ILE A 117 -6.97 -9.43 25.90
C ILE A 117 -8.18 -9.91 26.65
N ALA A 118 -8.32 -11.23 26.85
CA ALA A 118 -9.41 -11.77 27.65
C ALA A 118 -9.36 -11.25 29.09
N GLY A 119 -8.17 -10.90 29.60
CA GLY A 119 -7.94 -10.39 30.95
C GLY A 119 -8.01 -8.87 31.12
N THR A 120 -7.87 -8.05 30.07
CA THR A 120 -7.77 -6.59 30.22
C THR A 120 -8.40 -5.76 29.09
N HIS A 121 -9.33 -4.87 29.44
CA HIS A 121 -9.57 -3.62 28.70
C HIS A 121 -8.50 -2.57 29.08
N ASN A 122 -7.21 -2.95 29.00
CA ASN A 122 -6.10 -2.05 29.33
C ASN A 122 -5.41 -1.62 28.03
N ASP A 123 -5.79 -0.45 27.53
CA ASP A 123 -5.27 0.17 26.32
C ASP A 123 -3.73 0.32 26.34
N GLU A 124 -3.11 0.40 27.52
CA GLU A 124 -1.65 0.54 27.66
C GLU A 124 -0.91 -0.78 27.40
N ALA A 125 -1.41 -1.90 27.93
CA ALA A 125 -0.84 -3.23 27.70
C ALA A 125 -0.97 -3.62 26.21
N TRP A 126 -2.13 -3.29 25.63
CA TRP A 126 -2.41 -3.42 24.21
C TRP A 126 -1.39 -2.65 23.35
N SER A 127 -1.23 -1.36 23.63
CA SER A 127 -0.31 -0.49 22.88
C SER A 127 1.13 -0.95 22.98
N LYS A 128 1.56 -1.46 24.15
CA LYS A 128 2.91 -1.96 24.36
C LYS A 128 3.19 -3.22 23.54
N LEU A 129 2.29 -4.20 23.57
CA LEU A 129 2.43 -5.45 22.84
C LEU A 129 2.40 -5.22 21.31
N GLN A 130 1.51 -4.35 20.86
CA GLN A 130 1.45 -3.93 19.46
C GLN A 130 2.77 -3.27 19.03
N SER A 131 3.31 -2.37 19.85
CA SER A 131 4.61 -1.71 19.59
C SER A 131 5.77 -2.72 19.55
N GLU A 132 5.80 -3.69 20.47
CA GLU A 132 6.80 -4.75 20.49
C GLU A 132 6.75 -5.61 19.21
N MET A 133 5.56 -6.04 18.81
CA MET A 133 5.39 -6.78 17.56
C MET A 133 5.86 -5.94 16.37
N LEU A 134 5.43 -4.68 16.25
CA LEU A 134 5.79 -3.75 15.17
C LEU A 134 7.28 -3.35 15.17
N SER A 135 8.02 -3.63 16.24
CA SER A 135 9.45 -3.33 16.34
C SER A 135 10.36 -4.36 15.66
N ARG A 136 9.84 -5.54 15.31
CA ARG A 136 10.58 -6.58 14.58
C ARG A 136 10.76 -6.15 13.11
N PHE A 137 11.97 -6.34 12.58
CA PHE A 137 12.31 -6.04 11.19
C PHE A 137 12.07 -7.25 10.27
N GLY A 138 11.59 -6.99 9.06
CA GLY A 138 11.43 -8.00 8.00
C GLY A 138 10.01 -8.12 7.44
N PHE A 139 9.87 -8.97 6.43
CA PHE A 139 8.59 -9.22 5.75
C PHE A 139 7.86 -10.41 6.36
N THR A 140 6.57 -10.23 6.70
CA THR A 140 5.67 -11.37 6.96
C THR A 140 5.16 -11.99 5.67
N ARG A 141 5.19 -11.21 4.59
CA ARG A 141 4.70 -11.60 3.27
C ARG A 141 5.78 -11.33 2.24
N PRO A 142 6.89 -12.08 2.27
CA PRO A 142 7.95 -11.95 1.28
C PRO A 142 7.44 -12.27 -0.14
N PRO A 143 7.90 -11.53 -1.16
CA PRO A 143 7.54 -11.80 -2.55
C PRO A 143 8.16 -13.13 -3.03
N LEU A 144 7.34 -13.92 -3.72
CA LEU A 144 7.64 -15.29 -4.14
C LEU A 144 8.72 -15.39 -5.23
N PHE A 145 8.81 -14.37 -6.07
CA PHE A 145 9.67 -14.33 -7.27
C PHE A 145 10.68 -13.20 -7.26
N MET A 146 10.92 -12.57 -6.11
CA MET A 146 11.75 -11.38 -6.03
C MET A 146 12.49 -11.33 -4.71
N ASN A 147 13.77 -11.01 -4.76
CA ASN A 147 14.53 -10.67 -3.57
C ASN A 147 14.06 -9.31 -3.03
N ALA A 148 13.60 -9.26 -1.79
CA ALA A 148 13.03 -8.04 -1.22
C ALA A 148 14.07 -6.94 -0.91
N ILE A 149 15.36 -7.30 -0.85
CA ILE A 149 16.47 -6.37 -0.60
C ILE A 149 17.01 -5.80 -1.92
N THR A 150 17.33 -6.69 -2.87
CA THR A 150 17.99 -6.33 -4.13
C THR A 150 17.02 -6.03 -5.27
N PHE A 151 15.74 -6.42 -5.12
CA PHE A 151 14.73 -6.39 -6.18
C PHE A 151 15.11 -7.23 -7.42
N GLU A 152 16.00 -8.20 -7.23
CA GLU A 152 16.35 -9.20 -8.23
C GLU A 152 15.23 -10.23 -8.38
N ILE A 153 14.91 -10.62 -9.61
CA ILE A 153 13.98 -11.72 -9.90
C ILE A 153 14.65 -13.03 -9.47
N ASP A 154 13.99 -13.72 -8.54
CA ASP A 154 14.52 -14.92 -7.93
C ASP A 154 13.42 -15.93 -7.58
N THR A 155 13.44 -17.11 -8.24
CA THR A 155 12.46 -18.18 -8.03
C THR A 155 12.81 -19.12 -6.88
N VAL A 156 13.92 -18.93 -6.17
CA VAL A 156 14.36 -19.87 -5.12
C VAL A 156 13.30 -20.07 -4.02
N LEU A 157 12.59 -19.01 -3.62
CA LEU A 157 11.50 -19.14 -2.64
C LEU A 157 10.31 -19.91 -3.21
N TYR A 158 9.94 -19.66 -4.47
CA TYR A 158 8.93 -20.43 -5.18
C TYR A 158 9.25 -21.91 -5.24
N ASP A 159 10.45 -22.25 -5.68
CA ASP A 159 10.90 -23.63 -5.83
C ASP A 159 10.94 -24.34 -4.46
N PHE A 160 11.34 -23.62 -3.41
CA PHE A 160 11.29 -24.13 -2.04
C PHE A 160 9.86 -24.43 -1.60
N VAL A 161 8.90 -23.51 -1.77
CA VAL A 161 7.51 -23.75 -1.38
C VAL A 161 6.91 -24.92 -2.17
N LEU A 162 7.19 -25.00 -3.46
CA LEU A 162 6.76 -26.11 -4.30
C LEU A 162 7.33 -27.46 -3.84
N SER A 163 8.52 -27.46 -3.22
CA SER A 163 9.16 -28.68 -2.71
C SER A 163 8.55 -29.23 -1.41
N LYS A 164 7.67 -28.47 -0.73
CA LYS A 164 7.16 -28.82 0.60
C LYS A 164 6.04 -29.87 0.63
N ASP A 165 5.76 -30.53 -0.50
CA ASP A 165 4.72 -31.56 -0.66
C ASP A 165 3.34 -31.09 -0.14
N ILE A 166 3.09 -29.79 -0.27
CA ILE A 166 1.79 -29.18 -0.01
C ILE A 166 0.94 -29.42 -1.26
N ASP A 167 -0.28 -29.92 -1.09
CA ASP A 167 -1.20 -30.17 -2.22
C ASP A 167 -1.50 -28.84 -2.93
N ASN A 168 -0.86 -28.65 -4.09
CA ASN A 168 -1.01 -27.52 -5.00
C ASN A 168 -1.05 -26.15 -4.28
N PRO A 169 0.09 -25.66 -3.73
CA PRO A 169 0.12 -24.48 -2.88
C PRO A 169 -0.20 -23.18 -3.63
N PHE A 170 -0.31 -23.26 -4.96
CA PHE A 170 -0.46 -22.12 -5.84
C PHE A 170 -1.54 -22.38 -6.90
N ASP A 171 -2.23 -21.32 -7.28
CA ASP A 171 -3.15 -21.38 -8.42
C ASP A 171 -2.41 -21.49 -9.77
N PHE A 172 -3.17 -21.73 -10.84
CA PHE A 172 -2.62 -21.86 -12.19
C PHE A 172 -1.89 -20.59 -12.64
N ASP A 173 -2.39 -19.42 -12.26
CA ASP A 173 -1.86 -18.13 -12.69
C ASP A 173 -0.49 -17.88 -12.07
N VAL A 174 -0.26 -18.24 -10.81
CA VAL A 174 1.06 -18.22 -10.15
C VAL A 174 2.05 -19.05 -10.94
N CYS A 175 1.67 -20.28 -11.31
CA CYS A 175 2.53 -21.24 -11.98
C CYS A 175 2.91 -20.75 -13.39
N GLU A 176 1.99 -20.10 -14.10
CA GLU A 176 2.27 -19.49 -15.39
C GLU A 176 3.21 -18.28 -15.25
N HIS A 177 2.99 -17.42 -14.25
CA HIS A 177 3.87 -16.30 -13.96
C HIS A 177 5.29 -16.76 -13.58
N ALA A 178 5.42 -17.82 -12.78
CA ALA A 178 6.70 -18.42 -12.43
C ALA A 178 7.50 -18.81 -13.69
N LYS A 179 6.85 -19.50 -14.64
CA LYS A 179 7.47 -19.88 -15.93
C LYS A 179 7.90 -18.66 -16.74
N ASN A 180 7.06 -17.63 -16.78
CA ASN A 180 7.35 -16.40 -17.50
C ASN A 180 8.48 -15.58 -16.85
N LEU A 181 8.61 -15.60 -15.53
CA LEU A 181 9.65 -14.88 -14.79
C LEU A 181 10.97 -15.65 -14.74
N ALA A 182 10.96 -16.98 -14.80
CA ALA A 182 12.16 -17.81 -14.76
C ALA A 182 13.18 -17.45 -15.85
N GLN A 183 12.72 -16.99 -17.03
CA GLN A 183 13.63 -16.54 -18.10
C GLN A 183 14.39 -15.25 -17.75
N TYR A 184 13.94 -14.52 -16.73
CA TYR A 184 14.53 -13.29 -16.21
C TYR A 184 15.21 -13.51 -14.85
N GLN A 185 15.48 -14.75 -14.46
CA GLN A 185 16.23 -15.04 -13.23
C GLN A 185 17.54 -14.25 -13.20
N GLY A 186 17.79 -13.55 -12.09
CA GLY A 186 18.97 -12.70 -11.91
C GLY A 186 18.87 -11.30 -12.52
N TRP A 187 17.73 -10.95 -13.14
CA TRP A 187 17.48 -9.58 -13.60
C TRP A 187 16.92 -8.74 -12.46
N PHE A 188 17.17 -7.43 -12.51
CA PHE A 188 16.73 -6.50 -11.47
C PHE A 188 15.47 -5.76 -11.90
N VAL A 189 14.51 -5.66 -11.00
CA VAL A 189 13.39 -4.73 -11.13
C VAL A 189 13.90 -3.33 -10.83
N VAL A 190 13.84 -2.45 -11.84
CA VAL A 190 14.37 -1.09 -11.78
C VAL A 190 13.35 -0.08 -12.27
N THR A 191 13.57 1.19 -11.92
CA THR A 191 12.83 2.32 -12.47
C THR A 191 13.79 3.48 -12.72
N PRO A 192 13.53 4.35 -13.72
CA PRO A 192 14.37 5.51 -13.97
C PRO A 192 14.41 6.45 -12.76
N GLU A 193 15.61 6.86 -12.35
CA GLU A 193 15.79 7.78 -11.22
C GLU A 193 14.96 9.08 -11.30
N PRO A 194 14.77 9.71 -12.48
CA PRO A 194 13.92 10.90 -12.58
C PRO A 194 12.46 10.68 -12.15
N GLN A 195 11.93 9.46 -12.32
CA GLN A 195 10.55 9.15 -11.92
C GLN A 195 10.40 9.03 -10.41
N VAL A 196 11.43 8.45 -9.77
CA VAL A 196 11.51 8.37 -8.32
C VAL A 196 11.67 9.79 -7.74
N THR A 197 12.70 10.50 -8.16
CA THR A 197 13.07 11.82 -7.58
C THR A 197 12.01 12.90 -7.70
N ARG A 198 11.29 12.98 -8.82
CA ARG A 198 10.29 14.05 -9.04
C ARG A 198 9.05 13.90 -8.17
N ASN A 199 8.66 12.67 -7.87
CA ASN A 199 7.39 12.37 -7.23
C ASN A 199 7.54 11.84 -5.81
N TRP A 200 8.75 11.48 -5.35
CA TRP A 200 9.01 10.84 -4.06
C TRP A 200 8.31 11.56 -2.91
N ASP A 201 8.73 12.79 -2.59
CA ASP A 201 8.22 13.52 -1.42
C ASP A 201 6.70 13.72 -1.51
N SER A 202 6.19 14.04 -2.70
CA SER A 202 4.76 14.25 -2.94
C SER A 202 3.94 12.96 -2.77
N TYR A 203 4.51 11.82 -3.15
CA TYR A 203 3.89 10.51 -2.98
C TYR A 203 3.92 10.12 -1.51
N TRP A 204 5.05 10.23 -0.81
CA TRP A 204 5.11 9.83 0.59
C TRP A 204 4.29 10.75 1.52
N ALA A 205 4.17 12.03 1.19
CA ALA A 205 3.40 12.99 1.98
C ALA A 205 1.93 12.57 2.18
N GLY A 206 1.62 12.05 3.36
CA GLY A 206 0.26 11.61 3.73
C GLY A 206 -0.22 10.36 3.00
N ILE A 207 0.70 9.50 2.52
CA ILE A 207 0.33 8.22 1.88
C ILE A 207 -0.56 7.38 2.81
N ALA A 208 -0.22 7.28 4.09
CA ALA A 208 -0.99 6.55 5.09
C ALA A 208 -2.47 6.98 5.12
N GLN A 209 -2.75 8.29 5.20
CA GLN A 209 -4.13 8.78 5.21
C GLN A 209 -4.84 8.61 3.86
N ARG A 210 -4.11 8.68 2.74
CA ARG A 210 -4.71 8.48 1.42
C ARG A 210 -5.12 7.03 1.20
N GLU A 211 -4.31 6.07 1.62
CA GLU A 211 -4.64 4.65 1.46
C GLU A 211 -5.83 4.25 2.34
N LEU A 212 -5.94 4.77 3.57
CA LEU A 212 -7.14 4.56 4.40
C LEU A 212 -8.42 5.05 3.70
N ARG A 213 -8.36 6.23 3.07
CA ARG A 213 -9.51 6.79 2.33
C ARG A 213 -9.90 5.95 1.10
N LYS A 214 -8.93 5.32 0.43
CA LYS A 214 -9.19 4.43 -0.70
C LYS A 214 -9.95 3.18 -0.24
N ASP A 215 -9.51 2.59 0.88
CA ASP A 215 -10.14 1.41 1.46
C ASP A 215 -11.58 1.70 1.94
N ASP A 216 -11.79 2.82 2.64
CA ASP A 216 -13.14 3.24 3.06
C ASP A 216 -14.08 3.43 1.87
N ALA A 217 -13.58 4.04 0.80
CA ALA A 217 -14.33 4.24 -0.44
C ALA A 217 -14.65 2.90 -1.14
N ALA A 218 -13.72 1.94 -1.14
CA ALA A 218 -13.91 0.62 -1.73
C ALA A 218 -14.92 -0.24 -0.95
N LEU A 219 -14.97 -0.08 0.38
CA LEU A 219 -15.89 -0.81 1.26
C LEU A 219 -17.30 -0.19 1.33
N GLY A 220 -17.56 0.89 0.58
CA GLY A 220 -18.84 1.60 0.60
C GLY A 220 -19.18 2.19 1.98
N ARG A 221 -18.21 2.23 2.90
CA ARG A 221 -18.33 2.87 4.20
C ARG A 221 -18.22 4.36 3.95
N THR A 222 -19.33 5.00 3.62
CA THR A 222 -19.40 6.46 3.61
C THR A 222 -19.06 6.92 5.02
N SER A 223 -17.87 7.51 5.13
CA SER A 223 -17.33 8.19 6.30
C SER A 223 -18.33 9.23 6.83
N ASN A 224 -19.30 8.79 7.63
CA ASN A 224 -20.16 9.72 8.36
C ASN A 224 -19.53 10.15 9.69
N ASP A 225 -18.47 9.46 10.17
CA ASP A 225 -17.80 9.79 11.44
C ASP A 225 -16.34 10.25 11.33
N LEU A 226 -15.71 10.21 10.15
CA LEU A 226 -14.37 10.79 9.94
C LEU A 226 -14.45 12.03 9.05
N GLY A 227 -15.11 13.07 9.59
CA GLY A 227 -14.94 14.45 9.15
C GLY A 227 -15.42 14.76 7.73
N LYS A 228 -16.29 15.77 7.64
CA LYS A 228 -16.62 16.49 6.41
C LYS A 228 -15.37 17.14 5.77
N VAL A 229 -14.45 16.36 5.21
CA VAL A 229 -13.29 16.84 4.41
C VAL A 229 -13.54 16.53 2.93
N GLY A 230 -14.79 16.74 2.50
CA GLY A 230 -15.15 16.77 1.09
C GLY A 230 -14.84 18.16 0.52
N ARG A 231 -13.62 18.35 0.00
CA ARG A 231 -13.20 19.49 -0.85
C ARG A 231 -13.69 20.91 -0.45
N PRO A 232 -13.40 21.43 0.75
CA PRO A 232 -13.62 22.85 1.06
C PRO A 232 -12.79 23.76 0.16
N ARG A 233 -11.49 23.47 0.01
CA ARG A 233 -10.54 24.32 -0.75
C ARG A 233 -10.98 24.58 -2.19
N LYS A 234 -11.39 23.54 -2.93
CA LYS A 234 -11.86 23.72 -4.32
C LYS A 234 -13.18 24.51 -4.40
N GLN A 235 -14.03 24.45 -3.37
CA GLN A 235 -15.25 25.25 -3.31
C GLN A 235 -14.94 26.70 -2.96
N GLU A 236 -14.05 26.93 -2.00
CA GLU A 236 -13.54 28.26 -1.60
C GLU A 236 -12.83 28.95 -2.78
N ASP A 237 -11.97 28.24 -3.51
CA ASP A 237 -11.29 28.76 -4.70
C ASP A 237 -12.29 29.14 -5.80
N VAL A 238 -13.28 28.26 -6.07
CA VAL A 238 -14.32 28.52 -7.06
C VAL A 238 -15.21 29.68 -6.63
N ALA A 239 -15.56 29.80 -5.34
CA ALA A 239 -16.34 30.91 -4.80
C ALA A 239 -15.59 32.23 -4.95
N ALA A 240 -14.31 32.27 -4.59
CA ALA A 240 -13.47 33.46 -4.68
C ALA A 240 -13.27 33.91 -6.14
N ILE A 241 -13.06 32.97 -7.07
CA ILE A 241 -12.94 33.28 -8.50
C ILE A 241 -14.29 33.74 -9.06
N TYR A 242 -15.38 33.06 -8.71
CA TYR A 242 -16.72 33.43 -9.13
C TYR A 242 -17.08 34.85 -8.67
N GLY A 243 -16.83 35.21 -7.41
CA GLY A 243 -17.08 36.56 -6.90
C GLY A 243 -16.24 37.65 -7.58
N LYS A 244 -15.03 37.33 -8.05
CA LYS A 244 -14.18 38.24 -8.83
C LYS A 244 -14.68 38.44 -10.26
N LEU A 245 -15.13 37.36 -10.91
CA LEU A 245 -15.58 37.39 -12.31
C LEU A 245 -17.02 37.89 -12.46
N PHE A 246 -17.88 37.64 -11.47
CA PHE A 246 -19.31 37.93 -11.50
C PHE A 246 -19.76 38.68 -10.22
N PRO A 247 -19.21 39.88 -9.92
CA PRO A 247 -19.47 40.60 -8.67
C PRO A 247 -20.94 41.03 -8.48
N ASN A 248 -21.70 41.13 -9.58
CA ASN A 248 -23.14 41.47 -9.57
C ASN A 248 -24.02 40.27 -9.95
N GLY A 249 -23.50 39.04 -9.82
CA GLY A 249 -24.13 37.82 -10.29
C GLY A 249 -23.86 37.53 -11.78
N HIS A 250 -24.27 36.34 -12.24
CA HIS A 250 -23.98 35.82 -13.58
C HIS A 250 -25.09 36.04 -14.61
N GLY A 251 -26.16 36.78 -14.26
CA GLY A 251 -27.24 37.13 -15.18
C GLY A 251 -27.92 35.93 -15.83
N THR A 252 -27.94 35.91 -17.16
CA THR A 252 -28.57 34.83 -17.96
C THR A 252 -27.62 33.68 -18.30
N LEU A 253 -26.37 33.70 -17.84
CA LEU A 253 -25.40 32.64 -18.14
C LEU A 253 -25.78 31.35 -17.41
N SER A 254 -25.65 30.22 -18.09
CA SER A 254 -25.80 28.91 -17.45
C SER A 254 -24.57 28.55 -16.62
N TYR A 255 -24.74 27.71 -15.60
CA TYR A 255 -23.62 27.20 -14.79
C TYR A 255 -22.49 26.55 -15.61
N LYS A 256 -22.81 25.96 -16.76
CA LYS A 256 -21.79 25.38 -17.66
C LYS A 256 -20.95 26.45 -18.35
N GLU A 257 -21.59 27.56 -18.75
CA GLU A 257 -20.88 28.69 -19.38
C GLU A 257 -19.99 29.41 -18.37
N ILE A 258 -20.45 29.53 -17.11
CA ILE A 258 -19.66 30.09 -16.00
C ILE A 258 -18.42 29.24 -15.74
N LEU A 259 -18.58 27.91 -15.61
CA LEU A 259 -17.45 27.01 -15.41
C LEU A 259 -16.45 27.06 -16.56
N LYS A 260 -16.93 27.15 -17.80
CA LYS A 260 -16.07 27.31 -18.97
C LYS A 260 -15.26 28.60 -18.91
N GLN A 261 -15.86 29.71 -18.46
CA GLN A 261 -15.14 30.97 -18.29
C GLN A 261 -14.12 30.92 -17.13
N ILE A 262 -14.47 30.28 -16.01
CA ILE A 262 -13.56 30.06 -14.87
C ILE A 262 -12.34 29.23 -15.32
N GLU A 263 -12.58 28.14 -16.04
CA GLU A 263 -11.53 27.25 -16.56
C GLU A 263 -10.64 27.95 -17.59
N GLN A 264 -11.24 28.72 -18.52
CA GLN A 264 -10.48 29.51 -19.51
C GLN A 264 -9.61 30.60 -18.86
N THR A 265 -10.07 31.19 -17.75
CA THR A 265 -9.37 32.31 -17.10
C THR A 265 -8.30 31.84 -16.13
N THR A 266 -8.55 30.73 -15.42
CA THR A 266 -7.71 30.31 -14.28
C THR A 266 -7.11 28.92 -14.42
N GLY A 267 -7.52 28.13 -15.43
CA GLY A 267 -7.16 26.72 -15.58
C GLY A 267 -7.85 25.79 -14.58
N LEU A 268 -8.71 26.32 -13.70
CA LEU A 268 -9.39 25.55 -12.66
C LEU A 268 -10.65 24.87 -13.21
N SER A 269 -10.62 23.54 -13.26
CA SER A 269 -11.77 22.71 -13.65
C SER A 269 -12.58 22.24 -12.42
N ALA A 270 -13.90 22.43 -12.47
CA ALA A 270 -14.85 22.10 -11.41
C ALA A 270 -16.19 21.58 -11.97
N SER A 271 -16.96 20.85 -11.15
CA SER A 271 -18.29 20.37 -11.53
C SER A 271 -19.37 21.42 -11.28
N VAL A 272 -20.50 21.32 -11.99
CA VAL A 272 -21.68 22.20 -11.79
C VAL A 272 -22.14 22.19 -10.33
N ASP A 273 -22.15 21.02 -9.68
CA ASP A 273 -22.54 20.91 -8.27
C ASP A 273 -21.55 21.61 -7.33
N THR A 274 -20.26 21.62 -7.66
CA THR A 274 -19.24 22.34 -6.89
C THR A 274 -19.49 23.85 -6.97
N LEU A 275 -19.77 24.37 -8.17
CA LEU A 275 -20.09 25.79 -8.39
C LEU A 275 -21.38 26.20 -7.67
N LYS A 276 -22.45 25.39 -7.76
CA LYS A 276 -23.72 25.67 -7.07
C LYS A 276 -23.53 25.76 -5.56
N ARG A 277 -22.77 24.83 -4.97
CA ARG A 277 -22.47 24.84 -3.52
C ARG A 277 -21.59 26.02 -3.13
N ALA A 278 -20.62 26.39 -3.96
CA ALA A 278 -19.74 27.55 -3.74
C ALA A 278 -20.55 28.86 -3.70
N ILE A 279 -21.50 29.04 -4.62
CA ILE A 279 -22.35 30.25 -4.69
C ILE A 279 -23.28 30.34 -3.47
N LEU A 280 -23.91 29.23 -3.07
CA LEU A 280 -24.82 29.16 -1.92
C LEU A 280 -24.13 29.47 -0.57
N GLN A 281 -22.80 29.41 -0.49
CA GLN A 281 -22.04 29.76 0.71
C GLN A 281 -21.51 31.20 0.70
N SER A 282 -21.58 31.89 -0.45
CA SER A 282 -21.09 33.26 -0.64
C SER A 282 -22.18 34.34 -0.58
N GLU A 283 -23.45 33.92 -0.56
CA GLU A 283 -24.63 34.75 -0.26
C GLU A 283 -24.91 34.78 1.24
#